data_AF-A0A8B7E5Y8-F1
#
_entry.id   AF-A0A8B7E5Y8-F1
#
_cell.length_a   1.000
_cell.length_b   1.000
_cell.length_c   1.000
_cell.angle_alpha   90.00
_cell.angle_beta   90.00
_cell.angle_gamma   90.00
#
_symmetry.space_group_name_H-M   'P 1'
#
loop_
_entity.id
_entity.type
_entity.pdbx_description
1 polymer ?
#
loop_
_entity_poly.entity_id
_entity_poly.type
_entity_poly.pdbx_seq_one_letter_code
_entity_poly.pdbx_strand_id
1 'polypeptide(L)'
;LTSKNLNKIQRSLQKDILLQKGIAYLMELKYFVNALKTGAFNEHILVNTMLNHMKSSTLSDEQINHCKSFLDEMQSLSLNRKNFNSIHLVEALISMLLDLLNMLDINDNSCSLFSKILNCINQFYRMIDPLNGNLTKLNESIQMHIPNVISMLQNKFGEKKTSWNSLPNLKSQLSVIEKLVDLEITKGDEFKNLAVDIVENKIKNAENSLLLEACHQLNILSYKKLIRTPFIKAFYVAFEEMSQ
;
A
#
# COMPACT_ATOMS: atom_id res chain seq x y z
N LEU A 1 9.49 -7.45 24.66
CA LEU A 1 8.37 -8.23 25.23
C LEU A 1 8.26 -9.56 24.49
N THR A 2 8.00 -10.68 25.16
CA THR A 2 7.74 -11.98 24.51
C THR A 2 6.23 -12.23 24.34
N SER A 3 5.83 -13.08 23.39
CA SER A 3 4.42 -13.50 23.20
C SER A 3 3.80 -14.03 24.50
N LYS A 4 4.56 -14.81 25.28
CA LYS A 4 4.15 -15.32 26.60
C LYS A 4 3.82 -14.20 27.60
N ASN A 5 4.57 -13.10 27.58
CA ASN A 5 4.32 -11.97 28.47
C ASN A 5 3.10 -11.16 28.02
N LEU A 6 2.89 -10.98 26.71
CA LEU A 6 1.70 -10.29 26.18
C LEU A 6 0.41 -11.05 26.51
N ASN A 7 0.40 -12.37 26.40
CA ASN A 7 -0.76 -13.18 26.76
C ASN A 7 -1.15 -13.07 28.24
N LYS A 8 -0.16 -12.91 29.14
CA LYS A 8 -0.43 -12.73 30.59
C LYS A 8 -1.19 -11.43 30.90
N ILE A 9 -0.96 -10.37 30.12
CA ILE A 9 -1.57 -9.05 30.32
C ILE A 9 -2.70 -8.75 29.32
N GLN A 10 -3.07 -9.71 28.47
CA GLN A 10 -4.03 -9.54 27.39
C GLN A 10 -5.35 -8.90 27.85
N ARG A 11 -5.93 -9.38 28.95
CA ARG A 11 -7.20 -8.84 29.48
C ARG A 11 -7.10 -7.38 29.91
N SER A 12 -5.95 -6.97 30.47
CA SER A 12 -5.71 -5.58 30.87
C SER A 12 -5.48 -4.71 29.64
N LEU A 13 -4.69 -5.20 28.68
CA LEU A 13 -4.44 -4.53 27.40
C LEU A 13 -5.75 -4.25 26.65
N GLN A 14 -6.63 -5.23 26.53
CA GLN A 14 -7.90 -5.07 25.80
C GLN A 14 -8.81 -3.96 26.38
N LYS A 15 -8.66 -3.64 27.66
CA LYS A 15 -9.50 -2.65 28.36
C LYS A 15 -8.87 -1.26 28.44
N ASP A 16 -7.56 -1.14 28.23
CA ASP A 16 -6.82 0.10 28.47
C ASP A 16 -6.06 0.55 27.22
N ILE A 17 -6.60 1.56 26.55
CA ILE A 17 -6.04 2.13 25.34
C ILE A 17 -4.71 2.88 25.60
N LEU A 18 -4.54 3.46 26.79
CA LEU A 18 -3.31 4.17 27.16
C LEU A 18 -2.19 3.17 27.42
N LEU A 19 -2.50 2.06 28.09
CA LEU A 19 -1.58 0.95 28.30
C LEU A 19 -1.14 0.33 26.96
N GLN A 20 -2.07 0.13 26.02
CA GLN A 20 -1.75 -0.33 24.67
C GLN A 20 -0.77 0.63 23.97
N LYS A 21 -1.04 1.94 24.00
CA LYS A 21 -0.16 2.95 23.39
C LYS A 21 1.23 2.95 24.03
N GLY A 22 1.30 2.94 25.36
CA GLY A 22 2.57 2.93 26.10
C GLY A 22 3.41 1.70 25.79
N ILE A 23 2.79 0.51 25.78
CA ILE A 23 3.50 -0.73 25.46
C ILE A 23 3.91 -0.77 23.99
N ALA A 24 3.04 -0.39 23.06
CA ALA A 24 3.37 -0.36 21.64
C ALA A 24 4.54 0.58 21.36
N TYR A 25 4.57 1.77 21.98
CA TYR A 25 5.62 2.77 21.77
C TYR A 25 7.01 2.29 22.21
N LEU A 26 7.07 1.45 23.24
CA LEU A 26 8.32 0.86 23.74
C LEU A 26 8.66 -0.47 23.06
N MET A 27 7.84 -0.94 22.12
CA MET A 27 8.00 -2.23 21.47
C MET A 27 8.86 -2.11 20.21
N GLU A 28 9.83 -3.00 20.03
CA GLU A 28 10.55 -3.11 18.76
C GLU A 28 9.64 -3.63 17.65
N LEU A 29 9.81 -3.12 16.42
CA LEU A 29 8.98 -3.45 15.24
C LEU A 29 8.83 -4.97 14.98
N LYS A 30 9.89 -5.75 15.21
CA LYS A 30 9.88 -7.21 15.03
C LYS A 30 8.83 -7.94 15.87
N TYR A 31 8.33 -7.31 16.95
CA TYR A 31 7.31 -7.91 17.82
C TYR A 31 5.87 -7.51 17.45
N PHE A 32 5.66 -6.62 16.48
CA PHE A 32 4.31 -6.13 16.13
C PHE A 32 3.41 -7.22 15.56
N VAL A 33 3.95 -8.16 14.78
CA VAL A 33 3.22 -9.35 14.33
C VAL A 33 2.73 -10.19 15.51
N ASN A 34 3.59 -10.40 16.52
CA ASN A 34 3.20 -11.14 17.72
C ASN A 34 2.13 -10.39 18.53
N ALA A 35 2.26 -9.07 18.65
CA ALA A 35 1.28 -8.22 19.32
C ALA A 35 -0.09 -8.30 18.63
N LEU A 36 -0.11 -8.22 17.30
CA LEU A 36 -1.32 -8.35 16.49
C LEU A 36 -2.02 -9.70 16.70
N LYS A 37 -1.25 -10.80 16.68
CA LYS A 37 -1.77 -12.18 16.89
C LYS A 37 -2.47 -12.35 18.23
N THR A 38 -2.04 -11.66 19.28
CA THR A 38 -2.69 -11.74 20.59
C THR A 38 -4.14 -11.23 20.57
N GLY A 39 -4.52 -10.36 19.62
CA GLY A 39 -5.81 -9.65 19.65
C GLY A 39 -5.99 -8.78 20.90
N ALA A 40 -4.89 -8.42 21.57
CA ALA A 40 -4.89 -7.56 22.75
C ALA A 40 -4.80 -6.07 22.39
N PHE A 41 -4.22 -5.76 21.24
CA PHE A 41 -4.00 -4.41 20.75
C PHE A 41 -5.01 -4.06 19.68
N ASN A 42 -5.45 -2.81 19.71
CA ASN A 42 -6.16 -2.21 18.60
C ASN A 42 -5.20 -1.97 17.43
N GLU A 43 -5.60 -2.38 16.24
CA GLU A 43 -4.75 -2.43 15.07
C GLU A 43 -4.35 -1.04 14.57
N HIS A 44 -5.23 -0.03 14.68
CA HIS A 44 -4.86 1.34 14.31
C HIS A 44 -3.75 1.90 15.21
N ILE A 45 -3.67 1.47 16.48
CA ILE A 45 -2.58 1.86 17.39
C ILE A 45 -1.27 1.26 16.91
N LEU A 46 -1.28 -0.03 16.54
CA LEU A 46 -0.10 -0.69 16.00
C LEU A 46 0.38 -0.04 14.69
N VAL A 47 -0.54 0.30 13.78
CA VAL A 47 -0.20 1.02 12.52
C VAL A 47 0.44 2.39 12.83
N ASN A 48 -0.19 3.20 13.68
CA ASN A 48 0.32 4.53 14.01
C ASN A 48 1.68 4.48 14.73
N THR A 49 1.85 3.54 15.66
CA THR A 49 3.12 3.40 16.36
C THR A 49 4.22 2.87 15.43
N MET A 50 3.89 1.95 14.53
CA MET A 50 4.82 1.48 13.51
C MET A 50 5.34 2.63 12.66
N LEU A 51 4.42 3.48 12.18
CA LEU A 51 4.77 4.67 11.41
C LEU A 51 5.67 5.62 12.21
N ASN A 52 5.40 5.83 13.50
CA ASN A 52 6.24 6.67 14.35
C ASN A 52 7.67 6.12 14.51
N HIS A 53 7.83 4.81 14.69
CA HIS A 53 9.17 4.19 14.69
C HIS A 53 9.89 4.41 13.36
N MET A 54 9.17 4.28 12.24
CA MET A 54 9.70 4.50 10.90
C MET A 54 10.12 5.96 10.66
N LYS A 55 9.43 6.94 11.26
CA LYS A 55 9.80 8.38 11.19
C LYS A 55 11.02 8.77 12.02
N SER A 56 11.28 8.04 13.12
CA SER A 56 12.29 8.41 14.11
C SER A 56 13.75 8.13 13.70
N SER A 57 13.98 7.44 12.58
CA SER A 57 15.31 7.07 12.09
C SER A 57 15.37 7.07 10.57
N THR A 58 16.58 7.02 10.00
CA THR A 58 16.73 6.63 8.58
C THR A 58 16.12 5.25 8.38
N LEU A 59 15.21 5.14 7.40
CA LEU A 59 14.45 3.92 7.21
C LEU A 59 15.34 2.79 6.65
N SER A 60 15.55 1.73 7.42
CA SER A 60 16.31 0.56 6.96
C SER A 60 15.44 -0.46 6.22
N ASP A 61 16.06 -1.27 5.37
CA ASP A 61 15.37 -2.40 4.70
C ASP A 61 14.77 -3.38 5.70
N GLU A 62 15.40 -3.56 6.87
CA GLU A 62 14.88 -4.38 7.96
C GLU A 62 13.56 -3.81 8.51
N GLN A 63 13.48 -2.49 8.71
CA GLN A 63 12.23 -1.84 9.14
C GLN A 63 11.13 -1.97 8.09
N ILE A 64 11.47 -1.83 6.81
CA ILE A 64 10.54 -2.07 5.69
C ILE A 64 10.02 -3.51 5.72
N ASN A 65 10.91 -4.50 5.90
CA ASN A 65 10.53 -5.92 5.93
C ASN A 65 9.64 -6.27 7.13
N HIS A 66 9.90 -5.69 8.30
CA HIS A 66 9.01 -5.83 9.46
C HIS A 66 7.63 -5.23 9.19
N CYS A 67 7.56 -4.06 8.55
CA CYS A 67 6.29 -3.43 8.17
C CYS A 67 5.51 -4.29 7.17
N LYS A 68 6.18 -4.82 6.13
CA LYS A 68 5.56 -5.74 5.17
C LYS A 68 4.99 -6.98 5.84
N SER A 69 5.77 -7.61 6.73
CA SER A 69 5.34 -8.82 7.46
C SER A 69 4.13 -8.54 8.36
N PHE A 70 4.08 -7.37 8.98
CA PHE A 70 2.95 -6.93 9.76
C PHE A 70 1.69 -6.71 8.91
N LEU A 71 1.81 -6.05 7.76
CA LEU A 71 0.68 -5.83 6.84
C LEU A 71 0.14 -7.16 6.28
N ASP A 72 1.01 -8.11 5.96
CA ASP A 72 0.61 -9.46 5.51
C ASP A 72 -0.18 -10.20 6.59
N GLU A 73 0.29 -10.15 7.84
CA GLU A 73 -0.43 -10.76 8.96
C GLU A 73 -1.78 -10.07 9.19
N MET A 74 -1.85 -8.74 9.11
CA MET A 74 -3.12 -8.01 9.23
C MET A 74 -4.15 -8.42 8.18
N GLN A 75 -3.73 -8.57 6.92
CA GLN A 75 -4.61 -9.04 5.84
C GLN A 75 -5.12 -10.45 6.10
N SER A 76 -4.29 -11.33 6.68
CA SER A 76 -4.67 -12.70 6.98
C SER A 76 -5.67 -12.80 8.15
N LEU A 77 -5.53 -11.96 9.17
CA LEU A 77 -6.37 -11.98 10.37
C LEU A 77 -7.75 -11.37 10.14
N SER A 78 -7.86 -10.39 9.23
CA SER A 78 -9.12 -9.73 8.90
C SER A 78 -10.13 -10.64 8.19
N LEU A 79 -9.64 -11.66 7.48
CA LEU A 79 -10.49 -12.72 6.92
C LEU A 79 -11.20 -13.55 8.01
N ASN A 80 -10.68 -13.55 9.24
CA ASN A 80 -11.10 -14.46 10.32
C ASN A 80 -11.86 -13.78 11.48
N ARG A 81 -11.96 -12.45 11.53
CA ARG A 81 -12.61 -11.73 12.66
C ARG A 81 -13.69 -10.77 12.19
N LYS A 82 -14.88 -10.86 12.80
CA LYS A 82 -16.08 -10.08 12.42
C LYS A 82 -16.13 -8.65 12.97
N ASN A 83 -15.26 -8.26 13.92
CA ASN A 83 -15.35 -6.98 14.64
C ASN A 83 -14.04 -6.17 14.57
N PHE A 84 -13.61 -5.80 13.36
CA PHE A 84 -12.54 -4.82 13.20
C PHE A 84 -13.10 -3.40 13.30
N ASN A 85 -12.43 -2.51 14.04
CA ASN A 85 -12.69 -1.08 13.88
C ASN A 85 -11.99 -0.58 12.61
N SER A 86 -12.53 -1.02 11.46
CA SER A 86 -11.94 -0.82 10.14
C SER A 86 -11.82 0.66 9.75
N ILE A 87 -12.63 1.54 10.33
CA ILE A 87 -12.63 2.97 10.03
C ILE A 87 -11.30 3.63 10.43
N HIS A 88 -10.97 3.62 11.73
CA HIS A 88 -9.71 4.21 12.21
C HIS A 88 -8.49 3.51 11.64
N LEU A 89 -8.63 2.24 11.28
CA LEU A 89 -7.57 1.49 10.64
C LEU A 89 -7.31 1.99 9.21
N VAL A 90 -8.35 2.22 8.41
CA VAL A 90 -8.20 2.78 7.05
C VAL A 90 -7.57 4.18 7.11
N GLU A 91 -7.99 5.03 8.05
CA GLU A 91 -7.37 6.36 8.24
C GLU A 91 -5.87 6.23 8.55
N ALA A 92 -5.50 5.38 9.50
CA ALA A 92 -4.11 5.15 9.89
C ALA A 92 -3.27 4.62 8.72
N LEU A 93 -3.82 3.73 7.88
CA LEU A 93 -3.13 3.21 6.71
C LEU A 93 -2.95 4.27 5.61
N ILE A 94 -3.91 5.17 5.41
CA ILE A 94 -3.78 6.29 4.47
C ILE A 94 -2.73 7.29 4.97
N SER A 95 -2.71 7.60 6.26
CA SER A 95 -1.63 8.42 6.85
C SER A 95 -0.27 7.77 6.67
N MET A 96 -0.16 6.46 6.94
CA MET A 96 1.06 5.69 6.72
C MET A 96 1.52 5.73 5.26
N LEU A 97 0.59 5.58 4.29
CA LEU A 97 0.91 5.68 2.86
C LEU A 97 1.49 7.06 2.54
N LEU A 98 0.80 8.13 2.96
CA LEU A 98 1.21 9.51 2.69
C LEU A 98 2.62 9.81 3.26
N ASP A 99 2.85 9.42 4.51
CA ASP A 99 4.15 9.64 5.16
C ASP A 99 5.26 8.80 4.52
N LEU A 100 5.00 7.54 4.15
CA LEU A 100 6.00 6.72 3.49
C LEU A 100 6.32 7.21 2.07
N LEU A 101 5.36 7.76 1.34
CA LEU A 101 5.60 8.44 0.07
C LEU A 101 6.53 9.66 0.24
N ASN A 102 6.53 10.31 1.41
CA ASN A 102 7.43 11.44 1.69
C ASN A 102 8.86 10.94 1.98
N MET A 103 8.99 9.78 2.63
CA MET A 103 10.27 9.27 3.10
C MET A 103 10.99 8.39 2.07
N LEU A 104 10.26 7.77 1.15
CA LEU A 104 10.80 6.74 0.25
C LEU A 104 10.76 7.16 -1.22
N ASP A 105 11.81 6.75 -1.94
CA ASP A 105 11.83 6.76 -3.40
C ASP A 105 11.13 5.52 -3.96
N ILE A 106 10.74 5.57 -5.23
CA ILE A 106 10.16 4.43 -5.94
C ILE A 106 11.27 3.47 -6.36
N ASN A 107 11.31 2.31 -5.73
CA ASN A 107 12.17 1.17 -6.08
C ASN A 107 11.41 -0.15 -5.77
N ASP A 108 12.01 -1.30 -6.02
CA ASP A 108 11.35 -2.59 -5.82
C ASP A 108 10.88 -2.81 -4.38
N ASN A 109 11.72 -2.42 -3.41
CA ASN A 109 11.42 -2.64 -2.00
C ASN A 109 10.26 -1.76 -1.54
N SER A 110 10.28 -0.47 -1.88
CA SER A 110 9.20 0.48 -1.54
C SER A 110 7.92 0.20 -2.31
N CYS A 111 8.00 -0.17 -3.60
CA CYS A 111 6.82 -0.58 -4.39
C CYS A 111 6.10 -1.75 -3.74
N SER A 112 6.84 -2.78 -3.36
CA SER A 112 6.29 -3.94 -2.64
C SER A 112 5.61 -3.54 -1.32
N LEU A 113 6.13 -2.54 -0.60
CA LEU A 113 5.50 -1.99 0.60
C LEU A 113 4.21 -1.22 0.27
N PHE A 114 4.27 -0.29 -0.69
CA PHE A 114 3.12 0.51 -1.11
C PHE A 114 1.97 -0.38 -1.62
N SER A 115 2.25 -1.40 -2.42
CA SER A 115 1.24 -2.35 -2.87
C SER A 115 0.54 -3.06 -1.70
N LYS A 116 1.27 -3.44 -0.64
CA LYS A 116 0.68 -4.06 0.55
C LYS A 116 -0.20 -3.08 1.32
N ILE A 117 0.24 -1.83 1.48
CA ILE A 117 -0.54 -0.78 2.14
C ILE A 117 -1.84 -0.51 1.38
N LEU A 118 -1.75 -0.28 0.06
CA LEU A 118 -2.90 -0.04 -0.81
C LEU A 118 -3.89 -1.21 -0.77
N ASN A 119 -3.37 -2.44 -0.78
CA ASN A 119 -4.21 -3.64 -0.66
C ASN A 119 -4.91 -3.71 0.71
N CYS A 120 -4.22 -3.40 1.81
CA CYS A 120 -4.84 -3.29 3.13
C CYS A 120 -5.95 -2.24 3.14
N ILE A 121 -5.66 -1.02 2.66
CA ILE A 121 -6.63 0.08 2.60
C ILE A 121 -7.91 -0.40 1.91
N ASN A 122 -7.77 -0.98 0.71
CA ASN A 122 -8.92 -1.42 -0.07
C ASN A 122 -9.71 -2.53 0.64
N GLN A 123 -9.01 -3.53 1.19
CA GLN A 123 -9.62 -4.65 1.88
C GLN A 123 -10.40 -4.19 3.12
N PHE A 124 -9.80 -3.37 3.98
CA PHE A 124 -10.45 -2.89 5.20
C PHE A 124 -11.58 -1.91 4.91
N TYR A 125 -11.45 -1.08 3.87
CA TYR A 125 -12.52 -0.19 3.44
C TYR A 125 -13.76 -0.96 2.98
N ARG A 126 -13.59 -2.01 2.16
CA ARG A 126 -14.69 -2.88 1.70
C ARG A 126 -15.40 -3.63 2.84
N MET A 127 -14.75 -3.80 3.98
CA MET A 127 -15.34 -4.44 5.16
C MET A 127 -16.21 -3.49 6.00
N ILE A 128 -16.22 -2.19 5.71
CA ILE A 128 -17.05 -1.22 6.43
C ILE A 128 -18.49 -1.34 5.93
N ASP A 129 -19.42 -1.57 6.84
CA ASP A 129 -20.85 -1.56 6.53
C ASP A 129 -21.25 -0.22 5.90
N PRO A 130 -21.82 -0.20 4.68
CA PRO A 130 -22.30 1.03 4.05
C PRO A 130 -23.31 1.82 4.89
N LEU A 131 -24.03 1.16 5.81
CA LEU A 131 -24.99 1.77 6.71
C LEU A 131 -24.35 2.30 8.00
N ASN A 132 -23.04 2.12 8.18
CA ASN A 132 -22.32 2.66 9.32
C ASN A 132 -22.28 4.19 9.24
N GLY A 133 -22.93 4.88 10.18
CA GLY A 133 -22.96 6.34 10.24
C GLY A 133 -21.56 7.01 10.36
N ASN A 134 -20.53 6.24 10.71
CA ASN A 134 -19.15 6.73 10.72
C ASN A 134 -18.44 6.62 9.35
N LEU A 135 -19.00 5.91 8.36
CA LEU A 135 -18.44 5.85 7.01
C LEU A 135 -18.45 7.23 6.34
N THR A 136 -19.47 8.07 6.60
CA THR A 136 -19.49 9.46 6.12
C THR A 136 -18.30 10.25 6.63
N LYS A 137 -18.01 10.18 7.95
CA LYS A 137 -16.87 10.86 8.55
C LYS A 137 -15.53 10.35 8.00
N LEU A 138 -15.41 9.04 7.80
CA LEU A 138 -14.26 8.46 7.15
C LEU A 138 -14.09 9.02 5.73
N ASN A 139 -15.16 9.09 4.94
CA ASN A 139 -15.10 9.58 3.58
C ASN A 139 -14.70 11.06 3.52
N GLU A 140 -15.21 11.89 4.43
CA GLU A 140 -14.78 13.29 4.57
C GLU A 140 -13.28 13.39 4.92
N SER A 141 -12.82 12.59 5.87
CA SER A 141 -11.41 12.47 6.27
C SER A 141 -10.52 12.05 5.08
N ILE A 142 -10.90 10.99 4.37
CA ILE A 142 -10.23 10.48 3.17
C ILE A 142 -10.16 11.56 2.09
N GLN A 143 -11.26 12.28 1.83
CA GLN A 143 -11.32 13.32 0.81
C GLN A 143 -10.30 14.44 1.05
N MET A 144 -9.96 14.76 2.30
CA MET A 144 -8.93 15.76 2.61
C MET A 144 -7.51 15.26 2.31
N HIS A 145 -7.25 13.95 2.42
CA HIS A 145 -5.92 13.38 2.23
C HIS A 145 -5.63 12.94 0.78
N ILE A 146 -6.66 12.51 0.03
CA ILE A 146 -6.49 11.99 -1.34
C ILE A 146 -5.73 12.93 -2.28
N PRO A 147 -6.03 14.25 -2.36
CA PRO A 147 -5.32 15.13 -3.28
C PRO A 147 -3.81 15.14 -3.05
N ASN A 148 -3.38 15.07 -1.78
CA ASN A 148 -1.96 15.02 -1.43
C ASN A 148 -1.34 13.68 -1.82
N VAL A 149 -2.02 12.55 -1.54
CA VAL A 149 -1.54 11.22 -1.93
C VAL A 149 -1.38 11.13 -3.46
N ILE A 150 -2.37 11.61 -4.22
CA ILE A 150 -2.34 11.62 -5.69
C ILE A 150 -1.19 12.48 -6.21
N SER A 151 -1.07 13.72 -5.74
CA SER A 151 0.01 14.64 -6.13
C SER A 151 1.39 14.03 -5.87
N MET A 152 1.56 13.39 -4.71
CA MET A 152 2.82 12.73 -4.36
C MET A 152 3.14 11.53 -5.23
N LEU A 153 2.17 10.66 -5.49
CA LEU A 153 2.34 9.53 -6.40
C LEU A 153 2.68 10.03 -7.82
N GLN A 154 1.96 11.04 -8.32
CA GLN A 154 2.22 11.63 -9.63
C GLN A 154 3.66 12.16 -9.73
N ASN A 155 4.11 12.91 -8.72
CA ASN A 155 5.47 13.45 -8.70
C ASN A 155 6.51 12.32 -8.66
N LYS A 156 6.37 11.37 -7.73
CA LYS A 156 7.32 10.26 -7.55
C LYS A 156 7.42 9.36 -8.79
N PHE A 157 6.29 9.01 -9.40
CA PHE A 157 6.28 8.24 -10.64
C PHE A 157 6.67 9.08 -11.87
N GLY A 158 6.59 10.41 -11.82
CA GLY A 158 7.05 11.30 -12.89
C GLY A 158 8.56 11.55 -12.91
N GLU A 159 9.27 11.24 -11.82
CA GLU A 159 10.72 11.44 -11.72
C GLU A 159 11.50 10.58 -12.74
N LYS A 160 12.50 11.16 -13.41
CA LYS A 160 13.34 10.42 -14.38
C LYS A 160 14.05 9.20 -13.78
N LYS A 161 14.38 9.24 -12.49
CA LYS A 161 15.04 8.12 -11.79
C LYS A 161 14.12 6.90 -11.59
N THR A 162 12.82 7.04 -11.82
CA THR A 162 11.84 5.96 -11.65
C THR A 162 11.44 5.33 -12.99
N SER A 163 12.17 5.60 -14.08
CA SER A 163 11.93 4.98 -15.39
C SER A 163 11.95 3.46 -15.34
N TRP A 164 11.17 2.83 -16.21
CA TRP A 164 11.23 1.38 -16.42
C TRP A 164 12.51 1.05 -17.18
N ASN A 165 13.51 0.61 -16.44
CA ASN A 165 14.85 0.29 -16.94
C ASN A 165 15.20 -1.21 -16.85
N SER A 166 14.32 -2.00 -16.23
CA SER A 166 14.48 -3.44 -16.08
C SER A 166 13.13 -4.10 -15.83
N LEU A 167 13.02 -5.39 -16.16
CA LEU A 167 11.78 -6.13 -15.96
C LEU A 167 11.37 -6.23 -14.47
N PRO A 168 12.27 -6.45 -13.50
CA PRO A 168 11.92 -6.42 -12.08
C PRO A 168 11.35 -5.07 -11.64
N ASN A 169 12.00 -3.96 -12.05
CA ASN A 169 11.54 -2.61 -11.73
C ASN A 169 10.14 -2.32 -12.29
N LEU A 170 9.92 -2.66 -13.57
CA LEU A 170 8.63 -2.52 -14.22
C LEU A 170 7.56 -3.34 -13.49
N LYS A 171 7.85 -4.61 -13.16
CA LYS A 171 6.91 -5.49 -12.45
C LYS A 171 6.53 -4.93 -11.07
N SER A 172 7.51 -4.46 -10.30
CA SER A 172 7.27 -3.86 -8.98
C SER A 172 6.40 -2.62 -9.08
N GLN A 173 6.68 -1.72 -10.03
CA GLN A 173 5.88 -0.51 -10.25
C GLN A 173 4.47 -0.84 -10.74
N LEU A 174 4.31 -1.79 -11.67
CA LEU A 174 3.00 -2.26 -12.12
C LEU A 174 2.17 -2.83 -10.97
N SER A 175 2.80 -3.49 -9.99
CA SER A 175 2.08 -3.97 -8.80
C SER A 175 1.49 -2.82 -7.96
N VAL A 176 2.10 -1.64 -7.95
CA VAL A 176 1.54 -0.47 -7.25
C VAL A 176 0.39 0.09 -8.09
N ILE A 177 0.63 0.30 -9.39
CA ILE A 177 -0.34 0.84 -10.34
C ILE A 177 -1.62 -0.01 -10.37
N GLU A 178 -1.50 -1.33 -10.39
CA GLU A 178 -2.65 -2.25 -10.33
C GLU A 178 -3.47 -2.03 -9.06
N LYS A 179 -2.79 -1.85 -7.91
CA LYS A 179 -3.48 -1.55 -6.65
C LYS A 179 -4.15 -0.19 -6.63
N LEU A 180 -3.61 0.81 -7.34
CA LEU A 180 -4.32 2.09 -7.54
C LEU A 180 -5.61 1.90 -8.33
N VAL A 181 -5.60 1.06 -9.37
CA VAL A 181 -6.81 0.74 -10.16
C VAL A 181 -7.83 -0.07 -9.35
N ASP A 182 -7.38 -0.86 -8.37
CA ASP A 182 -8.23 -1.64 -7.47
C ASP A 182 -8.90 -0.82 -6.36
N LEU A 183 -8.43 0.39 -6.06
CA LEU A 183 -8.92 1.19 -4.94
C LEU A 183 -10.39 1.59 -5.11
N GLU A 184 -11.23 1.12 -4.19
CA GLU A 184 -12.67 1.41 -4.14
C GLU A 184 -13.05 2.39 -3.03
N ILE A 185 -12.07 3.14 -2.51
CA ILE A 185 -12.33 4.22 -1.56
C ILE A 185 -13.07 5.39 -2.23
N THR A 186 -13.63 6.29 -1.43
CA THR A 186 -14.20 7.56 -1.92
C THR A 186 -13.19 8.28 -2.82
N LYS A 187 -13.63 8.80 -3.98
CA LYS A 187 -12.76 9.33 -5.04
C LYS A 187 -11.79 8.33 -5.69
N GLY A 188 -12.09 7.02 -5.62
CA GLY A 188 -11.29 5.96 -6.25
C GLY A 188 -11.04 6.15 -7.75
N ASP A 189 -11.94 6.83 -8.46
CA ASP A 189 -11.74 7.13 -9.90
C ASP A 189 -10.57 8.08 -10.15
N GLU A 190 -10.23 8.97 -9.20
CA GLU A 190 -9.05 9.83 -9.32
C GLU A 190 -7.75 8.99 -9.32
N PHE A 191 -7.70 7.91 -8.53
CA PHE A 191 -6.58 6.95 -8.55
C PHE A 191 -6.53 6.12 -9.83
N LYS A 192 -7.67 5.78 -10.42
CA LYS A 192 -7.73 5.08 -11.72
C LYS A 192 -7.18 5.96 -12.84
N ASN A 193 -7.55 7.24 -12.85
CA ASN A 193 -7.04 8.20 -13.82
C ASN A 193 -5.53 8.37 -13.66
N LEU A 194 -5.05 8.57 -12.43
CA LEU A 194 -3.61 8.63 -12.13
C LEU A 194 -2.87 7.37 -12.60
N ALA A 195 -3.43 6.18 -12.38
CA ALA A 195 -2.82 4.93 -12.81
C ALA A 195 -2.65 4.85 -14.34
N VAL A 196 -3.66 5.30 -15.09
CA VAL A 196 -3.57 5.40 -16.57
C VAL A 196 -2.48 6.38 -16.96
N ASP A 197 -2.47 7.58 -16.38
CA ASP A 197 -1.46 8.61 -16.68
C ASP A 197 -0.03 8.13 -16.40
N ILE A 198 0.18 7.43 -15.28
CA ILE A 198 1.48 6.84 -14.95
C ILE A 198 1.88 5.82 -16.01
N VAL A 199 0.99 4.87 -16.35
CA VAL A 199 1.30 3.82 -17.33
C VAL A 199 1.63 4.42 -18.69
N GLU A 200 0.81 5.33 -19.19
CA GLU A 200 1.04 5.95 -20.50
C GLU A 200 2.36 6.71 -20.54
N ASN A 201 2.67 7.48 -19.49
CA ASN A 201 3.93 8.21 -19.40
C ASN A 201 5.13 7.27 -19.27
N LYS A 202 5.03 6.17 -18.52
CA LYS A 202 6.12 5.20 -18.37
C LYS A 202 6.39 4.46 -19.68
N ILE A 203 5.34 4.02 -20.37
CA ILE A 203 5.44 3.34 -21.67
C ILE A 203 6.14 4.24 -22.69
N LYS A 204 5.73 5.52 -22.81
CA LYS A 204 6.33 6.46 -23.76
C LYS A 204 7.84 6.66 -23.60
N ASN A 205 8.36 6.42 -22.39
CA ASN A 205 9.77 6.64 -22.04
C ASN A 205 10.55 5.33 -21.85
N ALA A 206 9.93 4.17 -22.05
CA ALA A 206 10.57 2.87 -21.89
C ALA A 206 11.21 2.41 -23.20
N GLU A 207 12.27 1.61 -23.11
CA GLU A 207 12.87 0.98 -24.28
C GLU A 207 11.92 -0.06 -24.90
N ASN A 208 11.81 -0.08 -26.24
CA ASN A 208 10.97 -1.05 -26.96
C ASN A 208 11.33 -2.50 -26.61
N SER A 209 12.62 -2.80 -26.45
CA SER A 209 13.13 -4.12 -26.02
C SER A 209 12.51 -4.56 -24.69
N LEU A 210 12.50 -3.68 -23.69
CA LEU A 210 11.93 -3.94 -22.38
C LEU A 210 10.40 -4.08 -22.44
N LEU A 211 9.72 -3.27 -23.25
CA LEU A 211 8.27 -3.38 -23.42
C LEU A 211 7.87 -4.71 -24.08
N LEU A 212 8.62 -5.17 -25.07
CA LEU A 212 8.43 -6.47 -25.71
C LEU A 212 8.71 -7.61 -24.73
N GLU A 213 9.80 -7.53 -23.98
CA GLU A 213 10.12 -8.50 -22.92
C GLU A 213 8.99 -8.57 -21.88
N ALA A 214 8.49 -7.42 -21.44
CA ALA A 214 7.37 -7.33 -20.51
C ALA A 214 6.08 -7.94 -21.09
N CYS A 215 5.76 -7.70 -22.36
CA CYS A 215 4.59 -8.31 -23.01
C CYS A 215 4.69 -9.83 -23.11
N HIS A 216 5.90 -10.37 -23.23
CA HIS A 216 6.13 -11.81 -23.29
C HIS A 216 6.14 -12.47 -21.91
N GLN A 217 6.88 -11.89 -20.95
CA GLN A 217 7.13 -12.51 -19.64
C GLN A 217 6.09 -12.15 -18.59
N LEU A 218 5.53 -10.95 -18.65
CA LEU A 218 4.38 -10.59 -17.82
C LEU A 218 3.14 -10.97 -18.62
N ASN A 219 2.22 -11.69 -17.99
CA ASN A 219 0.93 -12.01 -18.61
C ASN A 219 0.09 -10.72 -18.72
N ILE A 220 0.48 -9.79 -19.61
CA ILE A 220 -0.13 -8.45 -19.73
C ILE A 220 -1.63 -8.55 -20.01
N LEU A 221 -2.07 -9.64 -20.64
CA LEU A 221 -3.48 -9.90 -20.92
C LEU A 221 -4.32 -10.15 -19.65
N SER A 222 -3.71 -10.61 -18.55
CA SER A 222 -4.40 -10.79 -17.26
C SER A 222 -4.58 -9.50 -16.49
N TYR A 223 -3.89 -8.41 -16.86
CA TYR A 223 -4.07 -7.12 -16.21
C TYR A 223 -5.40 -6.48 -16.60
N LYS A 224 -5.91 -5.62 -15.71
CA LYS A 224 -7.10 -4.81 -15.96
C LYS A 224 -6.97 -4.01 -17.25
N LYS A 225 -8.09 -3.82 -17.95
CA LYS A 225 -8.17 -3.13 -19.26
C LYS A 225 -7.45 -1.77 -19.25
N LEU A 226 -7.52 -1.02 -18.15
CA LEU A 226 -6.88 0.30 -17.99
C LEU A 226 -5.35 0.24 -18.08
N ILE A 227 -4.72 -0.81 -17.56
CA ILE A 227 -3.27 -1.03 -17.67
C ILE A 227 -2.95 -1.73 -19.00
N ARG A 228 -3.72 -2.76 -19.34
CA ARG A 228 -3.48 -3.60 -20.53
C ARG A 228 -3.53 -2.82 -21.84
N THR A 229 -4.48 -1.89 -21.99
CA THR A 229 -4.73 -1.20 -23.27
C THR A 229 -3.52 -0.36 -23.72
N PRO A 230 -2.90 0.47 -22.86
CA PRO A 230 -1.65 1.14 -23.19
C PRO A 230 -0.52 0.22 -23.66
N PHE A 231 -0.30 -0.93 -22.99
CA PHE A 231 0.74 -1.88 -23.38
C PHE A 231 0.47 -2.49 -24.76
N ILE A 232 -0.76 -2.92 -25.04
CA ILE A 232 -1.13 -3.48 -26.35
C ILE A 232 -0.88 -2.45 -27.46
N LYS A 233 -1.25 -1.18 -27.23
CA LYS A 233 -1.01 -0.10 -28.21
C LYS A 233 0.49 0.08 -28.47
N ALA A 234 1.29 0.14 -27.42
CA ALA A 234 2.74 0.30 -27.57
C ALA A 234 3.41 -0.90 -28.24
N PHE A 235 2.93 -2.12 -27.97
CA PHE A 235 3.39 -3.32 -28.65
C PHE A 235 3.19 -3.25 -30.16
N TYR A 236 2.01 -2.83 -30.63
CA TYR A 236 1.76 -2.69 -32.06
C TYR A 236 2.66 -1.65 -32.71
N VAL A 237 2.85 -0.49 -32.06
CA VAL A 237 3.76 0.55 -32.56
C VAL A 237 5.19 0.04 -32.66
N ALA A 238 5.72 -0.58 -31.61
CA ALA A 238 7.08 -1.13 -31.60
C ALA A 238 7.27 -2.23 -32.66
N PHE A 239 6.26 -3.08 -32.87
CA PHE A 239 6.29 -4.11 -33.90
C PHE A 239 6.32 -3.52 -35.31
N GLU A 240 5.50 -2.50 -35.57
CA GLU A 240 5.50 -1.78 -36.85
C GLU A 240 6.86 -1.12 -37.13
N GLU A 241 7.43 -0.43 -36.14
CA GLU A 241 8.75 0.21 -36.25
C GLU A 241 9.89 -0.79 -36.53
N MET A 242 9.83 -2.00 -35.95
CA MET A 242 10.84 -3.05 -36.18
C MET A 242 10.68 -3.77 -37.53
N SER A 243 9.53 -3.63 -38.18
CA SER A 243 9.22 -4.26 -39.47
C SER A 243 9.59 -3.38 -40.68
N GLN A 244 10.02 -2.14 -40.44
CA GLN A 244 10.48 -1.17 -41.44
C GLN A 244 12.01 -1.15 -41.53
#